data_AF-A0A918FWM4-F1
#
_entry.id   AF-A0A918FWM4-F1
#
_cell.length_a   1.000
_cell.length_b   1.000
_cell.length_c   1.000
_cell.angle_alpha   90.00
_cell.angle_beta   90.00
_cell.angle_gamma   90.00
#
_symmetry.space_group_name_H-M   'P 1'
#
loop_
_entity.id
_entity.type
_entity.pdbx_description
1 polymer ?
#
loop_
_entity_poly.entity_id
_entity_poly.type
_entity_poly.pdbx_seq_one_letter_code
_entity_poly.pdbx_strand_id
1 'polypeptide(L)'
;MVSSAGRGARALENDGRAGGKAAALGDYRRATDLLQARLLPGARALVASNNRAFEDEYDSARSALSAQLAAAAVLGGLPLAALGVLQWYLARRFHRTLNPGVLAATVCTLLAVVLGGQMLSASAGHLRGARRDAFDSVVALSCARAIAYDANADESRYLLDPKRRDQYARSFLAKSQQLYGLKGATLASYDGELGRSWNAYRADHDDLRFTGEFRRELDNITFTGERAAAEKTVETYAAYQRDDRKIRALVAHGKERAAVAFCISWEPGMSNARRARPADHHQP
;
A
#
# COMPACT_ATOMS: atom_id res chain seq x y z
N MET A 1 9.89 -23.21 28.34
CA MET A 1 8.85 -24.16 28.83
C MET A 1 7.48 -23.52 29.13
N VAL A 2 7.16 -22.31 28.63
CA VAL A 2 5.89 -21.59 28.96
C VAL A 2 4.84 -21.63 27.81
N SER A 3 5.08 -22.39 26.73
CA SER A 3 4.23 -22.31 25.53
C SER A 3 3.11 -23.35 25.45
N SER A 4 3.12 -24.45 26.24
CA SER A 4 2.05 -25.47 26.16
C SER A 4 0.82 -25.16 27.02
N ALA A 5 0.97 -24.41 28.11
CA ALA A 5 -0.12 -24.12 29.06
C ALA A 5 -1.22 -23.22 28.48
N GLY A 6 -0.87 -22.24 27.63
CA GLY A 6 -1.85 -21.36 26.99
C GLY A 6 -2.69 -22.02 25.88
N ARG A 7 -2.22 -23.15 25.32
CA ARG A 7 -2.93 -23.89 24.27
C ARG A 7 -4.00 -24.83 24.82
N GLY A 8 -3.78 -25.41 26.00
CA GLY A 8 -4.79 -26.21 26.70
C GLY A 8 -5.97 -25.35 27.19
N ALA A 9 -5.69 -24.15 27.71
CA ALA A 9 -6.70 -23.26 28.27
C ALA A 9 -7.77 -22.82 27.25
N ARG A 10 -7.38 -22.45 26.02
CA ARG A 10 -8.33 -22.04 24.96
C ARG A 10 -9.10 -23.19 24.32
N ALA A 11 -8.55 -24.40 24.34
CA ALA A 11 -9.28 -25.60 23.91
C ALA A 11 -10.35 -25.98 24.94
N LEU A 12 -10.01 -25.93 26.22
CA LEU A 12 -10.93 -26.23 27.33
C LEU A 12 -12.08 -25.22 27.47
N GLU A 13 -11.86 -23.95 27.14
CA GLU A 13 -12.87 -22.90 27.23
C GLU A 13 -14.02 -23.08 26.22
N ASN A 14 -13.79 -23.81 25.13
CA ASN A 14 -14.83 -24.16 24.15
C ASN A 14 -15.48 -25.53 24.44
N ASP A 15 -14.78 -26.44 25.11
CA ASP A 15 -15.30 -27.74 25.53
C ASP A 15 -16.36 -27.62 26.64
N GLY A 16 -16.39 -26.50 27.37
CA GLY A 16 -17.37 -26.23 28.43
C GLY A 16 -18.73 -25.65 27.96
N ARG A 17 -18.93 -25.39 26.65
CA ARG A 17 -20.22 -24.88 26.15
C ARG A 17 -21.21 -26.01 25.91
N ALA A 18 -22.39 -25.92 26.54
CA ALA A 18 -23.45 -26.93 26.53
C ALA A 18 -23.99 -27.36 25.14
N GLY A 19 -23.62 -26.68 24.04
CA GLY A 19 -24.13 -26.93 22.68
C GLY A 19 -23.21 -27.70 21.73
N GLY A 20 -21.99 -28.07 22.15
CA GLY A 20 -21.03 -28.83 21.32
C GLY A 20 -20.60 -28.14 20.01
N LYS A 21 -19.93 -28.90 19.12
CA LYS A 21 -19.33 -28.38 17.87
C LYS A 21 -20.32 -27.68 16.94
N ALA A 22 -21.58 -28.13 16.92
CA ALA A 22 -22.62 -27.58 16.04
C ALA A 22 -23.08 -26.19 16.49
N ALA A 23 -23.27 -25.97 17.79
CA ALA A 23 -23.61 -24.66 18.34
C ALA A 23 -22.45 -23.66 18.16
N ALA A 24 -21.21 -24.10 18.42
CA ALA A 24 -20.02 -23.28 18.19
C ALA A 24 -19.90 -22.83 16.72
N LEU A 25 -20.21 -23.72 15.76
CA LEU A 25 -20.23 -23.36 14.34
C LEU A 25 -21.33 -22.33 14.01
N GLY A 26 -22.49 -22.45 14.63
CA GLY A 26 -23.60 -21.50 14.49
C GLY A 26 -23.23 -20.09 14.97
N ASP A 27 -22.61 -19.99 16.15
CA ASP A 27 -22.13 -18.72 16.69
C ASP A 27 -21.00 -18.13 15.84
N TYR A 28 -20.09 -18.98 15.35
CA TYR A 28 -18.99 -18.57 14.47
C TYR A 28 -19.50 -17.98 13.14
N ARG A 29 -20.55 -18.58 12.56
CA ARG A 29 -21.22 -18.04 11.37
C ARG A 29 -21.84 -16.68 11.65
N ARG A 30 -22.62 -16.53 12.73
CA ARG A 30 -23.23 -15.25 13.12
C ARG A 30 -22.18 -14.15 13.29
N ALA A 31 -21.10 -14.44 14.00
CA ALA A 31 -20.00 -13.50 14.20
C ALA A 31 -19.32 -13.10 12.88
N THR A 32 -19.07 -14.08 12.00
CA THR A 32 -18.48 -13.83 10.67
C THR A 32 -19.41 -12.98 9.80
N ASP A 33 -20.70 -13.29 9.77
CA ASP A 33 -21.70 -12.57 8.98
C ASP A 33 -21.79 -11.10 9.45
N LEU A 34 -21.75 -10.83 10.76
CA LEU A 34 -21.69 -9.47 11.32
C LEU A 34 -20.39 -8.73 10.95
N LEU A 35 -19.24 -9.39 11.07
CA LEU A 35 -17.94 -8.80 10.74
C LEU A 35 -17.89 -8.38 9.26
N GLN A 36 -18.31 -9.28 8.35
CA GLN A 36 -18.27 -9.04 6.91
C GLN A 36 -19.33 -8.04 6.44
N ALA A 37 -20.54 -8.07 7.01
CA ALA A 37 -21.63 -7.20 6.55
C ALA A 37 -21.57 -5.77 7.10
N ARG A 38 -20.99 -5.58 8.30
CA ARG A 38 -21.08 -4.29 9.02
C ARG A 38 -19.72 -3.68 9.32
N LEU A 39 -18.84 -4.44 9.97
CA LEU A 39 -17.61 -3.89 10.56
C LEU A 39 -16.53 -3.63 9.51
N LEU A 40 -16.24 -4.60 8.65
CA LEU A 40 -15.19 -4.46 7.62
C LEU A 40 -15.53 -3.37 6.59
N PRO A 41 -16.76 -3.29 6.03
CA PRO A 41 -17.12 -2.19 5.13
C PRO A 41 -17.06 -0.82 5.83
N GLY A 42 -17.52 -0.72 7.09
CA GLY A 42 -17.45 0.52 7.85
C GLY A 42 -16.02 1.00 8.10
N ALA A 43 -15.12 0.09 8.48
CA ALA A 43 -13.70 0.41 8.65
C ALA A 43 -13.04 0.82 7.31
N ARG A 44 -13.33 0.11 6.21
CA ARG A 44 -12.85 0.49 4.87
C ARG A 44 -13.38 1.85 4.43
N ALA A 45 -14.66 2.14 4.68
CA ALA A 45 -15.26 3.43 4.37
C ALA A 45 -14.61 4.57 5.17
N LEU A 46 -14.30 4.35 6.45
CA LEU A 46 -13.61 5.32 7.29
C LEU A 46 -12.17 5.58 6.81
N VAL A 47 -11.42 4.54 6.46
CA VAL A 47 -10.08 4.69 5.88
C VAL A 47 -10.16 5.45 4.55
N ALA A 48 -11.11 5.10 3.69
CA ALA A 48 -11.31 5.78 2.41
C ALA A 48 -11.74 7.25 2.59
N SER A 49 -12.58 7.57 3.57
CA SER A 49 -12.97 8.95 3.87
C SER A 49 -11.83 9.75 4.46
N ASN A 50 -11.00 9.13 5.32
CA ASN A 50 -9.84 9.80 5.89
C ASN A 50 -8.79 10.09 4.81
N ASN A 51 -8.57 9.15 3.88
CA ASN A 51 -7.72 9.40 2.72
C ASN A 51 -8.25 10.55 1.86
N ARG A 52 -9.55 10.59 1.57
CA ARG A 52 -10.16 11.69 0.81
C ARG A 52 -10.04 13.04 1.53
N ALA A 53 -10.33 13.09 2.83
CA ALA A 53 -10.17 14.32 3.61
C ALA A 53 -8.71 14.79 3.62
N PHE A 54 -7.76 13.86 3.66
CA PHE A 54 -6.34 14.18 3.58
C PHE A 54 -5.94 14.67 2.17
N GLU A 55 -6.49 14.07 1.10
CA GLU A 55 -6.33 14.55 -0.28
C GLU A 55 -6.94 15.96 -0.46
N ASP A 56 -8.12 16.22 0.08
CA ASP A 56 -8.80 17.52 0.01
C ASP A 56 -8.04 18.62 0.77
N GLU A 57 -7.58 18.33 2.01
CA GLU A 57 -6.75 19.24 2.81
C GLU A 57 -5.43 19.53 2.06
N TYR A 58 -4.87 18.53 1.38
CA TYR A 58 -3.65 18.63 0.60
C TYR A 58 -3.84 19.48 -0.68
N ASP A 59 -4.94 19.32 -1.40
CA ASP A 59 -5.31 20.16 -2.53
C ASP A 59 -5.55 21.61 -2.10
N SER A 60 -6.15 21.81 -0.92
CA SER A 60 -6.28 23.14 -0.30
C SER A 60 -4.91 23.76 0.02
N ALA A 61 -3.97 22.97 0.57
CA ALA A 61 -2.61 23.41 0.87
C ALA A 61 -1.81 23.74 -0.41
N ARG A 62 -2.09 23.03 -1.51
CA ARG A 62 -1.53 23.33 -2.85
C ARG A 62 -1.99 24.68 -3.39
N SER A 63 -3.25 25.05 -3.13
CA SER A 63 -3.78 26.37 -3.47
C SER A 63 -3.10 27.49 -2.65
N ALA A 64 -2.88 27.27 -1.35
CA ALA A 64 -2.16 28.22 -0.49
C ALA A 64 -0.69 28.40 -0.91
N LEU A 65 -0.06 27.32 -1.39
CA LEU A 65 1.31 27.37 -1.90
C LEU A 65 1.41 28.13 -3.22
N SER A 66 0.40 28.05 -4.09
CA SER A 66 0.32 28.88 -5.30
C SER A 66 0.21 30.37 -4.94
N ALA A 67 -0.49 30.69 -3.86
CA ALA A 67 -0.56 32.05 -3.32
C ALA A 67 0.77 32.52 -2.73
N GLN A 68 1.55 31.64 -2.09
CA GLN A 68 2.89 31.97 -1.57
C GLN A 68 3.93 32.11 -2.68
N LEU A 69 3.87 31.29 -3.73
CA LEU A 69 4.69 31.46 -4.93
C LEU A 69 4.32 32.73 -5.68
N ALA A 70 3.02 33.07 -5.75
CA ALA A 70 2.56 34.35 -6.27
C ALA A 70 3.07 35.53 -5.43
N ALA A 71 3.04 35.42 -4.09
CA ALA A 71 3.57 36.44 -3.19
C ALA A 71 5.09 36.61 -3.34
N ALA A 72 5.85 35.52 -3.48
CA ALA A 72 7.29 35.55 -3.75
C ALA A 72 7.61 36.15 -5.12
N ALA A 73 6.83 35.82 -6.15
CA ALA A 73 6.94 36.41 -7.48
C ALA A 73 6.65 37.92 -7.47
N VAL A 74 5.65 38.34 -6.70
CA VAL A 74 5.33 39.76 -6.49
C VAL A 74 6.48 40.46 -5.75
N LEU A 75 6.95 39.91 -4.62
CA LEU A 75 8.06 40.49 -3.85
C LEU A 75 9.39 40.54 -4.62
N GLY A 76 9.65 39.59 -5.52
CA GLY A 76 10.82 39.59 -6.40
C GLY A 76 10.66 40.51 -7.62
N GLY A 77 9.45 40.61 -8.18
CA GLY A 77 9.15 41.42 -9.36
C GLY A 77 9.10 42.92 -9.07
N LEU A 78 8.61 43.31 -7.89
CA LEU A 78 8.46 44.72 -7.48
C LEU A 78 9.79 45.51 -7.46
N PRO A 79 10.89 45.00 -6.86
CA PRO A 79 12.19 45.67 -6.92
C PRO A 79 12.82 45.64 -8.33
N LEU A 80 12.59 44.60 -9.12
CA LEU A 80 13.04 44.55 -10.52
C LEU A 80 12.35 45.62 -11.38
N ALA A 81 11.03 45.80 -11.17
CA ALA A 81 10.27 46.85 -11.85
C ALA A 81 10.74 48.26 -11.43
N ALA A 82 10.97 48.49 -10.13
CA ALA A 82 11.49 49.75 -9.62
C ALA A 82 12.89 50.08 -10.20
N LEU A 83 13.77 49.08 -10.28
CA LEU A 83 15.09 49.22 -10.91
C LEU A 83 14.98 49.52 -12.42
N GLY A 84 14.09 48.85 -13.14
CA GLY A 84 13.85 49.11 -14.56
C GLY A 84 13.34 50.53 -14.84
N VAL A 85 12.37 51.01 -14.04
CA VAL A 85 11.84 52.38 -14.15
C VAL A 85 12.91 53.43 -13.85
N LEU A 86 13.73 53.20 -12.82
CA LEU A 86 14.82 54.10 -12.47
C LEU A 86 15.88 54.18 -13.58
N GLN A 87 16.25 53.03 -14.17
CA GLN A 87 17.17 52.98 -15.31
C GLN A 87 16.60 53.70 -16.53
N TRP A 88 15.32 53.51 -16.84
CA TRP A 88 14.65 54.18 -17.94
C TRP A 88 14.57 55.69 -17.74
N TYR A 89 14.22 56.16 -16.54
CA TYR A 89 14.15 57.58 -16.19
C TYR A 89 15.53 58.25 -16.34
N LEU A 90 16.59 57.61 -15.84
CA LEU A 90 17.95 58.11 -15.96
C LEU A 90 18.43 58.15 -17.42
N ALA A 91 18.14 57.11 -18.20
CA ALA A 91 18.50 57.04 -19.62
C ALA A 91 17.79 58.14 -20.45
N ARG A 92 16.50 58.38 -20.18
CA ARG A 92 15.69 59.36 -20.93
C ARG A 92 15.97 60.80 -20.53
N ARG A 93 16.29 61.06 -19.26
CA ARG A 93 16.46 62.42 -18.72
C ARG A 93 17.89 62.93 -18.82
N PHE A 94 18.90 62.05 -18.76
CA PHE A 94 20.31 62.47 -18.65
C PHE A 94 21.20 62.09 -19.84
N HIS A 95 20.69 61.41 -20.88
CA HIS A 95 21.46 61.03 -22.09
C HIS A 95 22.83 60.36 -21.80
N ARG A 96 23.00 59.74 -20.64
CA ARG A 96 24.30 59.23 -20.17
C ARG A 96 24.35 57.70 -20.27
N THR A 97 25.47 57.22 -20.80
CA THR A 97 25.80 55.80 -20.97
C THR A 97 25.69 55.04 -19.65
N LEU A 98 24.96 53.92 -19.69
CA LEU A 98 24.65 52.99 -18.61
C LEU A 98 25.83 52.82 -17.63
N ASN A 99 25.61 53.10 -16.34
CA ASN A 99 26.62 52.89 -15.29
C ASN A 99 26.78 51.37 -15.05
N PRO A 100 27.94 50.78 -15.36
CA PRO A 100 28.15 49.32 -15.30
C PRO A 100 27.93 48.74 -13.89
N GLY A 101 28.10 49.54 -12.83
CA GLY A 101 27.84 49.10 -11.46
C GLY A 101 26.36 48.81 -11.19
N VAL A 102 25.45 49.59 -11.78
CA VAL A 102 23.99 49.40 -11.62
C VAL A 102 23.52 48.18 -12.42
N LEU A 103 24.14 47.94 -13.57
CA LEU A 103 23.88 46.80 -14.45
C LEU A 103 24.34 45.48 -13.79
N ALA A 104 25.52 45.49 -13.17
CA ALA A 104 26.01 44.36 -12.38
C ALA A 104 25.09 44.05 -11.18
N ALA A 105 24.64 45.09 -10.45
CA ALA A 105 23.73 44.92 -9.33
C ALA A 105 22.39 44.28 -9.76
N THR A 106 21.81 44.71 -10.88
CA THR A 106 20.55 44.14 -11.40
C THR A 106 20.71 42.67 -11.81
N VAL A 107 21.80 42.32 -12.47
CA VAL A 107 22.10 40.92 -12.84
C VAL A 107 22.27 40.05 -11.60
N CYS A 108 22.99 40.53 -10.58
CA CYS A 108 23.17 39.79 -9.32
C CYS A 108 21.84 39.59 -8.58
N THR A 109 20.97 40.61 -8.51
CA THR A 109 19.65 40.47 -7.88
C THR A 109 18.76 39.49 -8.65
N LEU A 110 18.77 39.55 -9.99
CA LEU A 110 18.00 38.64 -10.82
C LEU A 110 18.47 37.19 -10.65
N LEU A 111 19.78 36.96 -10.64
CA LEU A 111 20.38 35.65 -10.34
C LEU A 111 20.00 35.14 -8.95
N ALA A 112 20.06 36.00 -7.93
CA ALA A 112 19.70 35.62 -6.57
C ALA A 112 18.22 35.21 -6.44
N VAL A 113 17.31 35.95 -7.10
CA VAL A 113 15.87 35.63 -7.14
C VAL A 113 15.61 34.33 -7.88
N VAL A 114 16.25 34.12 -9.03
CA VAL A 114 16.09 32.89 -9.81
C VAL A 114 16.65 31.70 -9.02
N LEU A 115 17.89 31.76 -8.57
CA LEU A 115 18.53 30.65 -7.85
C LEU A 115 17.82 30.36 -6.52
N GLY A 116 17.44 31.39 -5.76
CA GLY A 116 16.69 31.25 -4.52
C GLY A 116 15.31 30.64 -4.74
N GLY A 117 14.61 31.06 -5.79
CA GLY A 117 13.32 30.49 -6.20
C GLY A 117 13.44 29.03 -6.63
N GLN A 118 14.49 28.67 -7.36
CA GLN A 118 14.76 27.28 -7.77
C GLN A 118 15.10 26.39 -6.57
N MET A 119 15.97 26.83 -5.66
CA MET A 119 16.32 26.06 -4.45
C MET A 119 15.13 25.85 -3.51
N LEU A 120 14.32 26.90 -3.32
CA LEU A 120 13.14 26.81 -2.45
C LEU A 120 12.08 25.90 -3.06
N SER A 121 11.83 26.02 -4.36
CA SER A 121 10.92 25.13 -5.11
C SER A 121 11.38 23.68 -5.08
N ALA A 122 12.67 23.44 -5.31
CA ALA A 122 13.24 22.09 -5.29
C ALA A 122 13.15 21.45 -3.90
N SER A 123 13.47 22.20 -2.83
CA SER A 123 13.45 21.70 -1.45
C SER A 123 12.02 21.40 -0.96
N ALA A 124 11.08 22.28 -1.31
CA ALA A 124 9.66 22.11 -0.97
C ALA A 124 8.99 20.96 -1.75
N GLY A 125 9.41 20.75 -3.00
CA GLY A 125 8.93 19.63 -3.83
C GLY A 125 9.41 18.27 -3.33
N HIS A 126 10.71 18.12 -3.06
CA HIS A 126 11.30 16.84 -2.64
C HIS A 126 10.81 16.38 -1.26
N LEU A 127 10.75 17.26 -0.26
CA LEU A 127 10.33 16.89 1.10
C LEU A 127 8.83 16.51 1.18
N ARG A 128 7.99 17.11 0.33
CA ARG A 128 6.55 16.82 0.32
C ARG A 128 6.19 15.63 -0.56
N GLY A 129 6.89 15.45 -1.69
CA GLY A 129 6.79 14.25 -2.52
C GLY A 129 7.19 13.01 -1.75
N ALA A 130 8.38 13.02 -1.13
CA ALA A 130 8.86 11.88 -0.35
C ALA A 130 7.93 11.49 0.82
N ARG A 131 7.26 12.46 1.47
CA ARG A 131 6.30 12.18 2.54
C ARG A 131 5.00 11.56 2.01
N ARG A 132 4.56 11.97 0.83
CA ARG A 132 3.38 11.43 0.14
C ARG A 132 3.64 9.98 -0.27
N ASP A 133 4.73 9.76 -0.99
CA ASP A 133 5.05 8.46 -1.56
C ASP A 133 5.26 7.41 -0.44
N ALA A 134 5.94 7.80 0.65
CA ALA A 134 6.09 6.95 1.82
C ALA A 134 4.75 6.65 2.56
N PHE A 135 3.79 7.59 2.55
CA PHE A 135 2.48 7.35 3.16
C PHE A 135 1.63 6.41 2.30
N ASP A 136 1.65 6.59 0.98
CA ASP A 136 0.91 5.77 0.03
C ASP A 136 1.37 4.30 0.07
N SER A 137 2.68 4.02 0.18
CA SER A 137 3.20 2.66 0.39
C SER A 137 2.73 2.05 1.73
N VAL A 138 2.82 2.80 2.83
CA VAL A 138 2.38 2.30 4.15
C VAL A 138 0.88 1.97 4.17
N VAL A 139 0.06 2.78 3.51
CA VAL A 139 -1.37 2.53 3.37
C VAL A 139 -1.63 1.29 2.51
N ALA A 140 -0.98 1.18 1.35
CA ALA A 140 -1.10 0.03 0.45
C ALA A 140 -0.71 -1.27 1.17
N LEU A 141 0.43 -1.29 1.86
CA LEU A 141 0.89 -2.43 2.65
C LEU A 141 -0.07 -2.78 3.79
N SER A 142 -0.62 -1.77 4.48
CA SER A 142 -1.58 -1.98 5.57
C SER A 142 -2.89 -2.58 5.06
N CYS A 143 -3.40 -2.10 3.93
CA CYS A 143 -4.56 -2.64 3.23
C CYS A 143 -4.29 -4.08 2.77
N ALA A 144 -3.15 -4.32 2.12
CA ALA A 144 -2.74 -5.65 1.68
C ALA A 144 -2.72 -6.64 2.85
N ARG A 145 -2.12 -6.25 3.98
CA ARG A 145 -2.04 -7.10 5.17
C ARG A 145 -3.42 -7.41 5.75
N ALA A 146 -4.32 -6.42 5.84
CA ALA A 146 -5.68 -6.63 6.32
C ALA A 146 -6.47 -7.59 5.39
N ILE A 147 -6.36 -7.40 4.07
CA ILE A 147 -7.02 -8.27 3.08
C ILE A 147 -6.46 -9.69 3.14
N ALA A 148 -5.14 -9.85 3.29
CA ALA A 148 -4.49 -11.14 3.41
C ALA A 148 -4.94 -11.91 4.67
N TYR A 149 -5.07 -11.23 5.82
CA TYR A 149 -5.61 -11.85 7.03
C TYR A 149 -7.07 -12.29 6.85
N ASP A 150 -7.90 -11.47 6.19
CA ASP A 150 -9.29 -11.83 5.92
C ASP A 150 -9.39 -13.01 4.91
N ALA A 151 -8.46 -13.10 3.96
CA ALA A 151 -8.35 -14.25 3.06
C ALA A 151 -7.94 -15.52 3.80
N ASN A 152 -6.98 -15.42 4.73
CA ASN A 152 -6.57 -16.56 5.56
C ASN A 152 -7.69 -17.02 6.51
N ALA A 153 -8.52 -16.09 6.99
CA ALA A 153 -9.72 -16.43 7.74
C ALA A 153 -10.73 -17.21 6.87
N ASP A 154 -10.88 -16.86 5.58
CA ASP A 154 -11.71 -17.64 4.65
C ASP A 154 -11.14 -19.04 4.33
N GLU A 155 -9.82 -19.18 4.20
CA GLU A 155 -9.12 -20.48 4.09
C GLU A 155 -9.43 -21.35 5.33
N SER A 156 -9.34 -20.77 6.53
CA SER A 156 -9.66 -21.47 7.78
C SER A 156 -11.14 -21.86 7.86
N ARG A 157 -12.05 -20.96 7.49
CA ARG A 157 -13.50 -21.21 7.45
C ARG A 157 -13.89 -22.28 6.44
N TYR A 158 -13.20 -22.31 5.29
CA TYR A 158 -13.39 -23.35 4.28
C TYR A 158 -13.14 -24.76 4.83
N LEU A 159 -12.14 -24.90 5.71
CA LEU A 159 -11.86 -26.17 6.41
C LEU A 159 -12.88 -26.48 7.50
N LEU A 160 -13.33 -25.47 8.24
CA LEU A 160 -14.22 -25.63 9.40
C LEU A 160 -15.70 -25.85 9.03
N ASP A 161 -16.15 -25.31 7.90
CA ASP A 161 -17.57 -25.29 7.54
C ASP A 161 -17.81 -25.82 6.11
N PRO A 162 -17.97 -27.16 5.97
CA PRO A 162 -18.22 -27.80 4.68
C PRO A 162 -19.43 -27.24 3.92
N LYS A 163 -20.48 -26.79 4.63
CA LYS A 163 -21.74 -26.33 4.02
C LYS A 163 -21.61 -24.96 3.34
N ARG A 164 -20.60 -24.16 3.69
CA ARG A 164 -20.36 -22.81 3.13
C ARG A 164 -19.04 -22.71 2.35
N ARG A 165 -18.42 -23.84 2.00
CA ARG A 165 -17.13 -23.89 1.27
C ARG A 165 -17.10 -23.01 0.02
N ASP A 166 -18.13 -23.07 -0.81
CA ASP A 166 -18.19 -22.27 -2.04
C ASP A 166 -18.24 -20.77 -1.77
N GLN A 167 -18.91 -20.36 -0.69
CA GLN A 167 -18.95 -18.96 -0.26
C GLN A 167 -17.54 -18.49 0.13
N TYR A 168 -16.83 -19.25 0.96
CA TYR A 168 -15.47 -18.89 1.37
C TYR A 168 -14.49 -18.97 0.19
N ALA A 169 -14.68 -19.89 -0.76
CA ALA A 169 -13.88 -19.96 -1.98
C ALA A 169 -14.04 -18.70 -2.85
N ARG A 170 -15.27 -18.25 -3.09
CA ARG A 170 -15.54 -17.00 -3.83
C ARG A 170 -14.99 -15.78 -3.09
N SER A 171 -15.19 -15.73 -1.78
CA SER A 171 -14.71 -14.65 -0.92
C SER A 171 -13.18 -14.56 -0.91
N PHE A 172 -12.49 -15.70 -0.85
CA PHE A 172 -11.03 -15.79 -0.97
C PHE A 172 -10.54 -15.31 -2.34
N LEU A 173 -11.18 -15.75 -3.44
CA LEU A 173 -10.81 -15.29 -4.78
C LEU A 173 -11.00 -13.78 -4.92
N ALA A 174 -12.11 -13.22 -4.42
CA ALA A 174 -12.36 -11.78 -4.47
C ALA A 174 -11.28 -10.98 -3.73
N LYS A 175 -10.82 -11.46 -2.57
CA LYS A 175 -9.70 -10.85 -1.84
C LYS A 175 -8.37 -11.04 -2.55
N SER A 176 -8.18 -12.19 -3.20
CA SER A 176 -7.01 -12.43 -4.03
C SER A 176 -6.93 -11.40 -5.15
N GLN A 177 -8.04 -11.14 -5.84
CA GLN A 177 -8.16 -10.10 -6.86
C GLN A 177 -7.93 -8.67 -6.34
N GLN A 178 -8.24 -8.40 -5.06
CA GLN A 178 -7.90 -7.09 -4.43
C GLN A 178 -6.40 -6.96 -4.16
N LEU A 179 -5.72 -8.06 -3.81
CA LEU A 179 -4.28 -8.08 -3.56
C LEU A 179 -3.46 -8.05 -4.86
N TYR A 180 -3.80 -8.96 -5.79
CA TYR A 180 -3.14 -9.16 -7.06
C TYR A 180 -4.20 -9.42 -8.15
N GLY A 181 -4.71 -8.35 -8.74
CA GLY A 181 -5.82 -8.42 -9.68
C GLY A 181 -5.41 -9.02 -11.02
N LEU A 182 -6.06 -10.11 -11.42
CA LEU A 182 -5.85 -10.83 -12.67
C LEU A 182 -7.18 -10.97 -13.40
N LYS A 183 -7.29 -10.32 -14.56
CA LYS A 183 -8.52 -10.25 -15.33
C LYS A 183 -8.93 -11.63 -15.82
N GLY A 184 -10.10 -12.10 -15.36
CA GLY A 184 -10.66 -13.39 -15.76
C GLY A 184 -10.09 -14.60 -15.02
N ALA A 185 -9.15 -14.41 -14.09
CA ALA A 185 -8.58 -15.51 -13.34
C ALA A 185 -9.62 -16.17 -12.42
N THR A 186 -9.65 -17.50 -12.45
CA THR A 186 -10.42 -18.33 -11.53
C THR A 186 -9.49 -18.94 -10.49
N LEU A 187 -10.03 -19.54 -9.41
CA LEU A 187 -9.20 -20.26 -8.44
C LEU A 187 -8.32 -21.36 -9.07
N ALA A 188 -8.72 -21.93 -10.20
CA ALA A 188 -7.96 -22.96 -10.89
C ALA A 188 -6.82 -22.38 -11.75
N SER A 189 -7.03 -21.20 -12.36
CA SER A 189 -6.05 -20.58 -13.26
C SER A 189 -5.14 -19.55 -12.58
N TYR A 190 -5.51 -19.08 -11.39
CA TYR A 190 -4.89 -17.96 -10.68
C TYR A 190 -3.37 -18.11 -10.52
N ASP A 191 -2.88 -19.24 -10.01
CA ASP A 191 -1.44 -19.45 -9.77
C ASP A 191 -0.60 -19.36 -11.05
N GLY A 192 -1.12 -19.94 -12.14
CA GLY A 192 -0.45 -19.91 -13.43
C GLY A 192 -0.47 -18.53 -14.08
N GLU A 193 -1.58 -17.81 -13.95
CA GLU A 193 -1.70 -16.42 -14.41
C GLU A 193 -0.80 -15.48 -13.61
N LEU A 194 -0.79 -15.60 -12.28
CA LEU A 194 0.10 -14.84 -11.40
C LEU A 194 1.55 -15.08 -11.76
N GLY A 195 1.97 -16.33 -11.95
CA GLY A 195 3.35 -16.64 -12.35
C GLY A 195 3.74 -15.98 -13.69
N ARG A 196 2.83 -15.98 -14.67
CA ARG A 196 3.07 -15.35 -15.97
C ARG A 196 3.13 -13.82 -15.89
N SER A 197 2.18 -13.18 -15.21
CA SER A 197 2.18 -11.72 -15.05
C SER A 197 3.35 -11.25 -14.18
N TRP A 198 3.73 -12.02 -13.17
CA TRP A 198 4.88 -11.70 -12.33
C TRP A 198 6.21 -11.77 -13.09
N ASN A 199 6.41 -12.80 -13.91
CA ASN A 199 7.59 -12.89 -14.76
C ASN A 199 7.65 -11.76 -15.79
N ALA A 200 6.50 -11.35 -16.34
CA ALA A 200 6.42 -10.20 -17.24
C ALA A 200 6.81 -8.90 -16.52
N TYR A 201 6.23 -8.64 -15.34
CA TYR A 201 6.57 -7.47 -14.52
C TYR A 201 8.06 -7.40 -14.15
N ARG A 202 8.67 -8.55 -13.82
CA ARG A 202 10.10 -8.59 -13.51
C ARG A 202 11.00 -8.30 -14.72
N ALA A 203 10.52 -8.58 -15.93
CA ALA A 203 11.25 -8.25 -17.16
C ALA A 203 11.01 -6.79 -17.57
N ASP A 204 9.83 -6.27 -17.26
CA ASP A 204 9.38 -4.91 -17.56
C ASP A 204 8.47 -4.39 -16.43
N HIS A 205 8.98 -3.49 -15.59
CA HIS A 205 8.24 -2.96 -14.44
C HIS A 205 7.03 -2.10 -14.85
N ASP A 206 6.93 -1.68 -16.12
CA ASP A 206 5.78 -0.96 -16.66
C ASP A 206 4.65 -1.91 -17.09
N ASP A 207 4.81 -3.23 -16.97
CA ASP A 207 3.79 -4.21 -17.38
C ASP A 207 2.49 -4.12 -16.57
N LEU A 208 1.37 -3.83 -17.24
CA LEU A 208 0.07 -3.56 -16.60
C LEU A 208 -0.84 -4.79 -16.49
N ARG A 209 -0.33 -6.03 -16.62
CA ARG A 209 -1.19 -7.24 -16.63
C ARG A 209 -1.83 -7.56 -15.28
N PHE A 210 -1.41 -6.92 -14.19
CA PHE A 210 -2.01 -7.09 -12.88
C PHE A 210 -2.27 -5.75 -12.16
N THR A 211 -3.23 -5.77 -11.25
CA THR A 211 -3.63 -4.61 -10.45
C THR A 211 -3.66 -4.97 -8.95
N GLY A 212 -4.25 -4.12 -8.11
CA GLY A 212 -4.47 -4.39 -6.69
C GLY A 212 -3.43 -3.76 -5.78
N GLU A 213 -3.51 -4.07 -4.49
CA GLU A 213 -2.66 -3.44 -3.47
C GLU A 213 -1.16 -3.69 -3.70
N PHE A 214 -0.78 -4.86 -4.23
CA PHE A 214 0.63 -5.11 -4.56
C PHE A 214 1.10 -4.30 -5.76
N ARG A 215 0.23 -4.02 -6.75
CA ARG A 215 0.59 -3.12 -7.85
C ARG A 215 0.80 -1.71 -7.32
N ARG A 216 -0.09 -1.22 -6.45
CA ARG A 216 0.02 0.11 -5.82
C ARG A 216 1.33 0.27 -5.05
N GLU A 217 1.72 -0.74 -4.28
CA GLU A 217 3.02 -0.74 -3.57
C GLU A 217 4.20 -0.69 -4.56
N LEU A 218 4.16 -1.53 -5.60
CA LEU A 218 5.23 -1.66 -6.58
C LEU A 218 5.40 -0.44 -7.50
N ASP A 219 4.35 0.37 -7.65
CA ASP A 219 4.38 1.65 -8.36
C ASP A 219 4.91 2.81 -7.49
N ASN A 220 4.92 2.65 -6.16
CA ASN A 220 5.26 3.69 -5.18
C ASN A 220 6.62 3.44 -4.48
N ILE A 221 7.60 2.89 -5.20
CA ILE A 221 8.94 2.64 -4.66
C ILE A 221 9.67 3.97 -4.44
N THR A 222 9.95 4.28 -3.18
CA THR A 222 10.51 5.55 -2.71
C THR A 222 11.96 5.42 -2.22
N PHE A 223 12.31 4.28 -1.59
CA PHE A 223 13.60 4.08 -0.96
C PHE A 223 14.40 2.91 -1.55
N THR A 224 15.73 3.02 -1.46
CA THR A 224 16.64 1.94 -1.85
C THR A 224 16.32 0.66 -1.06
N GLY A 225 16.09 -0.45 -1.76
CA GLY A 225 15.77 -1.75 -1.17
C GLY A 225 14.27 -2.03 -0.99
N GLU A 226 13.40 -1.02 -1.07
CA GLU A 226 11.94 -1.19 -0.95
C GLU A 226 11.38 -2.09 -2.05
N ARG A 227 11.87 -1.93 -3.30
CA ARG A 227 11.49 -2.80 -4.41
C ARG A 227 11.77 -4.28 -4.12
N ALA A 228 12.94 -4.60 -3.61
CA ALA A 228 13.29 -5.99 -3.29
C ALA A 228 12.37 -6.57 -2.19
N ALA A 229 11.98 -5.75 -1.21
CA ALA A 229 11.01 -6.16 -0.18
C ALA A 229 9.59 -6.35 -0.75
N ALA A 230 9.14 -5.45 -1.63
CA ALA A 230 7.85 -5.54 -2.30
C ALA A 230 7.78 -6.77 -3.23
N GLU A 231 8.83 -7.01 -4.03
CA GLU A 231 8.96 -8.19 -4.89
C GLU A 231 8.92 -9.49 -4.07
N LYS A 232 9.69 -9.55 -2.98
CA LYS A 232 9.67 -10.69 -2.04
C LYS A 232 8.30 -10.91 -1.40
N THR A 233 7.54 -9.83 -1.17
CA THR A 233 6.16 -9.91 -0.66
C THR A 233 5.25 -10.59 -1.70
N VAL A 234 5.34 -10.22 -2.98
CA VAL A 234 4.59 -10.88 -4.05
C VAL A 234 4.99 -12.36 -4.20
N GLU A 235 6.28 -12.68 -4.10
CA GLU A 235 6.75 -14.07 -4.14
C GLU A 235 6.21 -14.91 -2.97
N THR A 236 6.21 -14.33 -1.77
CA THR A 236 5.64 -14.95 -0.57
C THR A 236 4.13 -15.17 -0.73
N TYR A 237 3.44 -14.18 -1.30
CA TYR A 237 2.02 -14.28 -1.61
C TYR A 237 1.72 -15.35 -2.67
N ALA A 238 2.53 -15.45 -3.72
CA ALA A 238 2.39 -16.50 -4.73
C ALA A 238 2.52 -17.90 -4.11
N ALA A 239 3.39 -18.04 -3.11
CA ALA A 239 3.52 -19.28 -2.36
C ALA A 239 2.31 -19.56 -1.45
N TYR A 240 1.75 -18.52 -0.83
CA TYR A 240 0.50 -18.62 -0.07
C TYR A 240 -0.67 -19.11 -0.94
N GLN A 241 -0.80 -18.60 -2.16
CA GLN A 241 -1.84 -19.05 -3.11
C GLN A 241 -1.72 -20.55 -3.42
N ARG A 242 -0.50 -21.03 -3.70
CA ARG A 242 -0.22 -22.46 -3.91
C ARG A 242 -0.53 -23.31 -2.68
N ASP A 243 -0.28 -22.79 -1.48
CA ASP A 243 -0.61 -23.47 -0.23
C ASP A 243 -2.13 -23.63 -0.07
N ASP A 244 -2.94 -22.60 -0.37
CA ASP A 244 -4.41 -22.70 -0.41
C ASP A 244 -4.87 -23.71 -1.49
N ARG A 245 -4.24 -23.74 -2.68
CA ARG A 245 -4.55 -24.77 -3.70
C ARG A 245 -4.33 -26.17 -3.17
N LYS A 246 -3.21 -26.40 -2.47
CA LYS A 246 -2.89 -27.69 -1.86
C LYS A 246 -3.91 -28.08 -0.80
N ILE A 247 -4.33 -27.14 0.06
CA ILE A 247 -5.37 -27.37 1.06
C ILE A 247 -6.67 -27.83 0.40
N ARG A 248 -7.11 -27.15 -0.65
CA ARG A 248 -8.35 -27.50 -1.34
C ARG A 248 -8.26 -28.81 -2.10
N ALA A 249 -7.12 -29.12 -2.71
CA ALA A 249 -6.87 -30.42 -3.32
C ALA A 249 -6.95 -31.55 -2.29
N LEU A 250 -6.35 -31.38 -1.11
CA LEU A 250 -6.44 -32.37 -0.03
C LEU A 250 -7.90 -32.59 0.40
N VAL A 251 -8.68 -31.52 0.55
CA VAL A 251 -10.13 -31.63 0.85
C VAL A 251 -10.89 -32.35 -0.25
N ALA A 252 -10.63 -32.02 -1.53
CA ALA A 252 -11.28 -32.66 -2.67
C ALA A 252 -10.98 -34.17 -2.76
N HIS A 253 -9.81 -34.60 -2.28
CA HIS A 253 -9.44 -36.01 -2.16
C HIS A 253 -9.90 -36.68 -0.85
N GLY A 254 -10.77 -36.03 -0.06
CA GLY A 254 -11.27 -36.56 1.21
C GLY A 254 -10.24 -36.55 2.34
N LYS A 255 -9.08 -35.92 2.17
CA LYS A 255 -7.97 -35.87 3.13
C LYS A 255 -8.07 -34.64 4.04
N GLU A 256 -9.24 -34.39 4.63
CA GLU A 256 -9.51 -33.18 5.42
C GLU A 256 -8.58 -33.03 6.63
N ARG A 257 -8.25 -34.12 7.34
CA ARG A 257 -7.29 -34.09 8.45
C ARG A 257 -5.89 -33.63 8.01
N ALA A 258 -5.44 -34.08 6.84
CA ALA A 258 -4.16 -33.65 6.28
C ALA A 258 -4.21 -32.18 5.83
N ALA A 259 -5.35 -31.73 5.30
CA ALA A 259 -5.56 -30.32 4.96
C ALA A 259 -5.49 -29.41 6.19
N VAL A 260 -6.15 -29.79 7.29
CA VAL A 260 -6.08 -29.09 8.57
C VAL A 260 -4.65 -29.08 9.11
N ALA A 261 -3.98 -30.24 9.15
CA ALA A 261 -2.61 -30.34 9.63
C ALA A 261 -1.66 -29.44 8.83
N PHE A 262 -1.76 -29.43 7.50
CA PHE A 262 -0.97 -28.57 6.64
C PHE A 262 -1.25 -27.07 6.86
N CYS A 263 -2.52 -26.71 7.07
CA CYS A 263 -2.94 -25.33 7.31
C CYS A 263 -2.41 -24.76 8.64
N ILE A 264 -2.36 -25.58 9.70
CA ILE A 264 -1.99 -25.13 11.05
C ILE A 264 -0.50 -25.33 11.40
N SER A 265 0.22 -26.20 10.65
CA SER A 265 1.60 -26.57 10.99
C SER A 265 2.61 -25.45 10.73
N TRP A 266 3.60 -25.39 11.62
CA TRP A 266 4.72 -24.45 11.63
C TRP A 266 6.05 -25.08 11.21
N GLU A 267 6.02 -26.32 10.73
CA GLU A 267 7.22 -27.00 10.21
C GLU A 267 7.70 -26.38 8.89
N PRO A 268 9.01 -26.44 8.58
CA PRO A 268 9.54 -25.94 7.32
C PRO A 268 8.79 -26.52 6.11
N GLY A 269 8.31 -25.64 5.22
CA GLY A 269 7.54 -26.04 4.04
C GLY A 269 6.02 -26.18 4.27
N MET A 270 5.54 -25.94 5.49
CA MET A 270 4.11 -25.87 5.82
C MET A 270 3.58 -24.43 5.75
N SER A 271 2.24 -24.30 5.72
CA SER A 271 1.56 -23.05 5.38
C SER A 271 1.84 -21.91 6.38
N ASN A 272 1.79 -22.16 7.70
CA ASN A 272 2.08 -21.09 8.68
C ASN A 272 3.58 -20.73 8.77
N ALA A 273 4.47 -21.70 8.62
CA ALA A 273 5.91 -21.46 8.68
C ALA A 273 6.38 -20.48 7.60
N ARG A 274 5.77 -20.54 6.41
CA ARG A 274 6.08 -19.65 5.29
C ARG A 274 5.52 -18.24 5.48
N ARG A 275 4.40 -18.10 6.19
CA ARG A 275 3.76 -16.81 6.51
C ARG A 275 4.46 -16.03 7.62
N ALA A 276 5.12 -16.73 8.54
CA ALA A 276 5.64 -16.13 9.77
C ALA A 276 7.13 -15.80 9.75
N ARG A 277 7.85 -16.09 8.67
CA ARG A 277 9.23 -15.60 8.54
C ARG A 277 9.18 -14.07 8.54
N PRO A 278 9.73 -13.40 9.56
CA PRO A 278 10.00 -11.98 9.45
C PRO A 278 10.91 -11.81 8.24
N ALA A 279 10.72 -10.73 7.49
CA ALA A 279 11.79 -10.25 6.65
C ALA A 279 12.90 -9.80 7.63
N ASP A 280 13.80 -10.71 7.97
CA ASP A 280 15.05 -10.40 8.68
C ASP A 280 15.85 -9.47 7.77
N HIS A 281 15.56 -8.18 7.89
CA HIS A 281 16.33 -7.08 7.31
C HIS A 281 17.05 -6.37 8.46
N HIS A 282 17.94 -7.09 9.12
CA HIS A 282 19.08 -6.52 9.81
C HIS A 282 20.28 -7.40 9.53
N GLN A 283 21.10 -6.96 8.58
CA GLN A 283 22.55 -7.11 8.65
C GLN A 283 23.19 -5.96 7.87
N PRO A 284 24.35 -5.46 8.37
CA PRO A 284 24.83 -4.09 8.18
C PRO A 284 25.35 -3.75 6.78
#